data_AF-A0A350IP05-F1
#
_entry.id   AF-A0A350IP05-F1
#
_cell.length_a   1.000
_cell.length_b   1.000
_cell.length_c   1.000
_cell.angle_alpha   90.00
_cell.angle_beta   90.00
_cell.angle_gamma   90.00
#
_symmetry.space_group_name_H-M   'P 1'
#
loop_
_entity.id
_entity.type
_entity.pdbx_description
1 polymer ?
#
loop_
_entity_poly.entity_id
_entity_poly.type
_entity_poly.pdbx_seq_one_letter_code
_entity_poly.pdbx_strand_id
1 'polypeptide(L)'
;MEAGTLFPALVDLERERAARWLRADPSLGRVLLLGPLPVARGRWGTSLRHASGYLDADGGLSMAGWWRLAFLARQGVGPTECYRQRRLRDKKVRRHLRLVQKICLRLMRDEGCIPLGVEFSAVEWVIKRETGVRADALLVGASGQLIWVEVMRRELRRSSGGQALKYRLLESTHLPYVADRLRRPVEYVLQVPSGTTTKEIRPLGGNGW
;
A
#
# COMPACT_ATOMS: atom_id res chain seq x y z
N MET A 1 -1.88 19.73 22.00
CA MET A 1 -2.25 18.41 21.42
C MET A 1 -1.07 17.48 21.60
N GLU A 2 -1.24 16.43 22.39
CA GLU A 2 -0.19 15.44 22.63
C GLU A 2 0.07 14.63 21.34
N ALA A 3 1.33 14.32 21.05
CA ALA A 3 1.76 13.63 19.84
C ALA A 3 1.14 12.21 19.66
N GLY A 4 0.42 11.69 20.67
CA GLY A 4 -0.28 10.41 20.62
C GLY A 4 -1.58 10.40 19.80
N THR A 5 -2.29 11.52 19.66
CA THR A 5 -3.61 11.55 18.99
C THR A 5 -3.56 11.77 17.48
N LEU A 6 -2.40 12.15 16.94
CA LEU A 6 -2.26 12.48 15.51
C LEU A 6 -2.22 11.24 14.61
N PHE A 7 -1.79 10.09 15.16
CA PHE A 7 -1.50 8.92 14.33
C PHE A 7 -2.76 8.19 13.85
N PRO A 8 -3.78 7.92 14.70
CA PRO A 8 -5.06 7.38 14.22
C PRO A 8 -5.76 8.34 13.24
N ALA A 9 -5.75 9.64 13.54
CA ALA A 9 -6.34 10.67 12.68
C ALA A 9 -5.69 10.75 11.30
N LEU A 10 -4.37 10.52 11.21
CA LEU A 10 -3.65 10.47 9.93
C LEU A 10 -4.12 9.30 9.06
N VAL A 11 -4.36 8.12 9.65
CA VAL A 11 -4.89 6.95 8.92
C VAL A 11 -6.26 7.28 8.33
N ASP A 12 -7.14 7.90 9.11
CA ASP A 12 -8.49 8.25 8.65
C ASP A 12 -8.46 9.32 7.55
N LEU A 13 -7.62 10.34 7.70
CA LEU A 13 -7.43 11.39 6.71
C LEU A 13 -6.87 10.83 5.39
N GLU A 14 -5.86 9.96 5.45
CA GLU A 14 -5.32 9.32 4.24
C GLU A 14 -6.33 8.38 3.59
N ARG A 15 -7.09 7.61 4.38
CA ARG A 15 -8.16 6.75 3.88
C ARG A 15 -9.22 7.57 3.15
N GLU A 16 -9.69 8.65 3.75
CA GLU A 16 -10.72 9.50 3.14
C GLU A 16 -10.21 10.15 1.86
N ARG A 17 -8.96 10.62 1.86
CA ARG A 17 -8.29 11.16 0.68
C ARG A 17 -8.22 10.12 -0.44
N ALA A 18 -7.76 8.91 -0.15
CA ALA A 18 -7.71 7.80 -1.10
C ALA A 18 -9.11 7.42 -1.63
N ALA A 19 -10.11 7.39 -0.75
CA ALA A 19 -11.49 7.12 -1.11
C ALA A 19 -12.06 8.17 -2.08
N ARG A 20 -11.75 9.46 -1.85
CA ARG A 20 -12.14 10.56 -2.76
C ARG A 20 -11.56 10.38 -4.15
N TRP A 21 -10.27 10.01 -4.26
CA TRP A 21 -9.65 9.68 -5.55
C TRP A 21 -10.36 8.54 -6.27
N LEU A 22 -10.61 7.44 -5.56
CA LEU A 22 -11.24 6.25 -6.13
C LEU A 22 -12.70 6.51 -6.55
N ARG A 23 -13.45 7.35 -5.83
CA ARG A 23 -14.80 7.76 -6.22
C ARG A 23 -14.82 8.71 -7.42
N ALA A 24 -13.87 9.64 -7.50
CA ALA A 24 -13.81 10.62 -8.58
C ALA A 24 -13.39 9.98 -9.92
N ASP A 25 -12.40 9.08 -9.87
CA ASP A 25 -11.96 8.28 -11.02
C ASP A 25 -11.31 6.99 -10.52
N PRO A 26 -12.00 5.83 -10.61
CA PRO A 26 -11.47 4.56 -10.12
C PRO A 26 -10.15 4.14 -10.79
N SER A 27 -9.99 4.42 -12.09
CA SER A 27 -8.81 4.03 -12.85
C SER A 27 -7.61 4.88 -12.46
N LEU A 28 -7.77 6.20 -12.47
CA LEU A 28 -6.72 7.14 -12.10
C LEU A 28 -6.37 7.05 -10.61
N GLY A 29 -7.37 6.89 -9.75
CA GLY A 29 -7.20 6.70 -8.31
C GLY A 29 -6.38 5.45 -7.99
N ARG A 30 -6.61 4.34 -8.70
CA ARG A 30 -5.78 3.13 -8.56
C ARG A 30 -4.34 3.38 -8.99
N VAL A 31 -4.11 4.09 -10.09
CA VAL A 31 -2.74 4.41 -10.55
C VAL A 31 -2.01 5.33 -9.57
N LEU A 32 -2.70 6.28 -8.96
CA LEU A 32 -2.16 7.16 -7.92
C LEU A 32 -1.76 6.43 -6.63
N LEU A 33 -2.60 5.49 -6.20
CA LEU A 33 -2.44 4.80 -4.91
C LEU A 33 -1.50 3.59 -5.02
N LEU A 34 -1.53 2.88 -6.15
CA LEU A 34 -0.81 1.62 -6.35
C LEU A 34 0.39 1.75 -7.31
N GLY A 35 0.51 2.87 -8.02
CA GLY A 35 1.41 3.01 -9.16
C GLY A 35 0.83 2.44 -10.47
N PRO A 36 1.60 2.43 -11.57
CA PRO A 36 1.20 1.92 -12.88
C PRO A 36 0.85 0.45 -12.74
N LEU A 37 -0.34 0.08 -13.20
CA LEU A 37 -0.86 -1.27 -13.09
C LEU A 37 -0.49 -2.09 -14.34
N PRO A 38 -0.23 -3.41 -14.20
CA PRO A 38 -0.02 -4.27 -15.34
C PRO A 38 -1.28 -4.34 -16.22
N VAL A 39 -1.11 -4.21 -17.54
CA VAL A 39 -2.21 -4.29 -18.52
C VAL A 39 -2.82 -5.70 -18.53
N ALA A 40 -4.15 -5.77 -18.55
CA ALA A 40 -4.85 -7.02 -18.88
C ALA A 40 -4.57 -7.35 -20.36
N ARG A 41 -3.81 -8.42 -20.61
CA ARG A 41 -3.65 -8.95 -21.97
C ARG A 41 -4.93 -9.68 -22.36
N GLY A 42 -5.54 -9.25 -23.47
CA GLY A 42 -6.64 -9.97 -24.08
C GLY A 42 -6.18 -11.34 -24.59
N ARG A 43 -7.16 -12.19 -24.94
CA ARG A 43 -6.97 -13.58 -25.40
C ARG A 43 -6.04 -13.72 -26.63
N TRP A 44 -5.78 -12.62 -27.34
CA TRP A 44 -4.99 -12.54 -28.57
C TRP A 44 -3.68 -11.76 -28.42
N GLY A 45 -3.21 -11.53 -27.19
CA GLY A 45 -1.97 -10.78 -26.94
C GLY A 45 -2.10 -9.27 -27.13
N THR A 46 -3.26 -8.77 -27.53
CA THR A 46 -3.57 -7.35 -27.52
C THR A 46 -3.70 -6.85 -26.08
N SER A 47 -2.88 -5.87 -25.71
CA SER A 47 -3.10 -5.07 -24.51
C SER A 47 -4.52 -4.49 -24.59
N LEU A 48 -5.43 -4.91 -23.71
CA LEU A 48 -6.75 -4.29 -23.64
C LEU A 48 -6.52 -2.83 -23.25
N ARG A 49 -6.74 -1.90 -24.18
CA ARG A 49 -6.83 -0.48 -23.87
C ARG A 49 -7.90 -0.33 -22.80
N HIS A 50 -7.52 0.04 -21.57
CA HIS A 50 -8.50 0.45 -20.58
C HIS A 50 -9.19 1.72 -21.09
N ALA A 51 -10.52 1.75 -21.02
CA ALA A 51 -11.39 2.79 -21.59
C ALA A 51 -11.18 4.21 -21.05
N SER A 52 -10.38 4.38 -19.99
CA SER A 52 -9.94 5.69 -19.50
C SER A 52 -8.58 6.02 -20.09
N GLY A 53 -8.52 6.88 -21.12
CA GLY A 53 -7.35 7.23 -21.95
C GLY A 53 -6.14 7.87 -21.25
N TYR A 54 -5.84 7.47 -20.03
CA TYR A 54 -4.74 7.94 -19.20
C TYR A 54 -3.58 6.92 -19.12
N LEU A 55 -3.77 5.69 -19.58
CA LEU A 55 -2.72 4.66 -19.67
C LEU A 55 -2.36 4.37 -21.13
N ASP A 56 -1.08 4.16 -21.41
CA ASP A 56 -0.57 3.71 -22.70
C ASP A 56 -0.66 2.19 -22.88
N ALA A 57 -0.25 1.69 -24.04
CA ALA A 57 -0.32 0.27 -24.40
C ALA A 57 0.57 -0.64 -23.52
N ASP A 58 1.56 -0.07 -22.82
CA ASP A 58 2.49 -0.76 -21.92
C ASP A 58 2.06 -0.66 -20.45
N GLY A 59 0.93 -0.01 -20.16
CA GLY A 59 0.44 0.24 -18.81
C GLY A 59 1.21 1.35 -18.08
N GLY A 60 2.01 2.13 -18.82
CA GLY A 60 2.52 3.41 -18.37
C GLY A 60 1.42 4.45 -18.40
N LEU A 61 1.62 5.56 -17.69
CA LEU A 61 0.76 6.73 -17.85
C LEU A 61 1.05 7.36 -19.22
N SER A 62 0.01 7.54 -20.02
CA SER A 62 0.06 8.36 -21.22
C SER A 62 0.42 9.81 -20.84
N MET A 63 0.84 10.62 -21.81
CA MET A 63 1.07 12.05 -21.57
C MET A 63 -0.17 12.77 -21.02
N ALA A 64 -1.38 12.39 -21.44
CA ALA A 64 -2.63 12.90 -20.88
C ALA A 64 -2.81 12.47 -19.40
N GLY A 65 -2.43 11.24 -19.06
CA GLY A 65 -2.40 10.75 -17.69
C GLY A 65 -1.39 11.49 -16.81
N TRP A 66 -0.19 11.76 -17.34
CA TRP A 66 0.82 12.56 -16.65
C TRP A 66 0.40 14.02 -16.47
N TRP A 67 -0.20 14.64 -17.48
CA TRP A 67 -0.74 15.98 -17.38
C TRP A 67 -1.89 16.07 -16.39
N ARG A 68 -2.79 15.08 -16.37
CA ARG A 68 -3.86 14.99 -15.38
C ARG A 68 -3.27 14.86 -13.97
N LEU A 69 -2.29 13.99 -13.78
CA LEU A 69 -1.58 13.84 -12.50
C LEU A 69 -0.85 15.10 -12.08
N ALA A 70 -0.14 15.77 -13.00
CA ALA A 70 0.58 17.00 -12.72
C ALA A 70 -0.36 18.17 -12.43
N PHE A 71 -1.48 18.27 -13.16
CA PHE A 71 -2.53 19.25 -12.92
C PHE A 71 -3.16 19.06 -11.54
N LEU A 72 -3.59 17.83 -11.24
CA LEU A 72 -4.06 17.44 -9.92
C LEU A 72 -2.99 17.71 -8.86
N ALA A 73 -1.72 17.51 -9.20
CA ALA A 73 -0.63 17.75 -8.28
C ALA A 73 -0.41 19.20 -7.90
N ARG A 74 -0.58 20.08 -8.88
CA ARG A 74 -0.58 21.53 -8.66
C ARG A 74 -1.85 22.03 -7.96
N GLN A 75 -2.87 21.18 -7.78
CA GLN A 75 -4.08 21.46 -7.01
C GLN A 75 -4.10 20.81 -5.61
N GLY A 76 -2.95 20.35 -5.10
CA GLY A 76 -2.84 19.88 -3.70
C GLY A 76 -2.36 18.45 -3.53
N VAL A 77 -1.53 17.96 -4.45
CA VAL A 77 -0.84 16.68 -4.22
C VAL A 77 0.46 16.96 -3.46
N GLY A 78 0.63 16.25 -2.35
CA GLY A 78 1.73 16.48 -1.44
C GLY A 78 3.04 15.84 -1.89
N PRO A 79 4.09 15.97 -1.07
CA PRO A 79 5.40 15.37 -1.32
C PRO A 79 5.36 13.85 -1.60
N THR A 80 4.37 13.15 -1.05
CA THR A 80 4.16 11.70 -1.15
C THR A 80 3.98 11.24 -2.59
N GLU A 81 3.10 11.86 -3.35
CA GLU A 81 2.84 11.42 -4.71
C GLU A 81 3.90 11.93 -5.69
N CYS A 82 4.54 13.08 -5.42
CA CYS A 82 5.74 13.53 -6.14
C CYS A 82 6.89 12.51 -6.00
N TYR A 83 7.02 11.90 -4.81
CA TYR A 83 7.96 10.82 -4.59
C TYR A 83 7.58 9.55 -5.37
N ARG A 84 6.31 9.13 -5.34
CA ARG A 84 5.81 7.99 -6.13
C ARG A 84 6.09 8.20 -7.62
N GLN A 85 5.79 9.37 -8.18
CA GLN A 85 6.08 9.71 -9.57
C GLN A 85 7.55 9.44 -9.96
N ARG A 86 8.51 9.83 -9.12
CA ARG A 86 9.94 9.65 -9.39
C ARG A 86 10.36 8.18 -9.38
N ARG A 87 9.87 7.40 -8.40
CA ARG A 87 10.12 5.95 -8.28
C ARG A 87 9.64 5.17 -9.51
N LEU A 88 8.52 5.58 -10.10
CA LEU A 88 7.90 4.89 -11.22
C LEU A 88 8.66 5.02 -12.55
N ARG A 89 9.68 5.88 -12.61
CA ARG A 89 10.60 5.98 -13.76
C ARG A 89 11.70 4.90 -13.73
N ASP A 90 11.85 4.15 -12.62
CA ASP A 90 12.88 3.11 -12.49
C ASP A 90 12.38 1.73 -13.00
N LYS A 91 13.09 1.17 -14.00
CA LYS A 91 12.71 -0.08 -14.67
C LYS A 91 13.03 -1.34 -13.84
N LYS A 92 13.89 -1.30 -12.81
CA LYS A 92 14.41 -2.49 -12.11
C LYS A 92 13.48 -3.05 -11.01
N VAL A 93 12.44 -2.33 -10.60
CA VAL A 93 11.57 -2.64 -9.43
C VAL A 93 10.27 -3.40 -9.81
N ARG A 94 10.16 -3.97 -11.01
CA ARG A 94 8.84 -4.34 -11.58
C ARG A 94 8.21 -5.63 -11.01
N ARG A 95 8.96 -6.67 -10.63
CA ARG A 95 8.35 -7.98 -10.27
C ARG A 95 7.79 -8.02 -8.85
N HIS A 96 8.48 -7.42 -7.87
CA HIS A 96 7.98 -7.31 -6.49
C HIS A 96 6.73 -6.43 -6.44
N LEU A 97 6.85 -5.24 -7.02
CA LEU A 97 5.79 -4.26 -7.09
C LEU A 97 4.52 -4.85 -7.72
N ARG A 98 4.64 -5.61 -8.82
CA ARG A 98 3.49 -6.29 -9.44
C ARG A 98 2.79 -7.30 -8.53
N LEU A 99 3.55 -8.02 -7.69
CA LEU A 99 2.95 -8.97 -6.74
C LEU A 99 2.20 -8.22 -5.65
N VAL A 100 2.81 -7.18 -5.08
CA VAL A 100 2.17 -6.32 -4.08
C VAL A 100 0.90 -5.67 -4.65
N GLN A 101 0.96 -5.10 -5.86
CA GLN A 101 -0.18 -4.51 -6.55
C GLN A 101 -1.32 -5.52 -6.78
N LYS A 102 -1.01 -6.76 -7.16
CA LYS A 102 -2.01 -7.82 -7.32
C LYS A 102 -2.71 -8.15 -6.01
N ILE A 103 -1.98 -8.21 -4.90
CA ILE A 103 -2.55 -8.43 -3.57
C ILE A 103 -3.46 -7.26 -3.20
N CYS A 104 -2.99 -6.01 -3.37
CA CYS A 104 -3.81 -4.83 -3.08
C CYS A 104 -5.11 -4.83 -3.90
N LEU A 105 -5.03 -5.11 -5.21
CA LEU A 105 -6.22 -5.16 -6.07
C LEU A 105 -7.21 -6.26 -5.65
N ARG A 106 -6.70 -7.42 -5.21
CA ARG A 106 -7.53 -8.50 -4.65
C ARG A 106 -8.24 -8.04 -3.39
N LEU A 107 -7.51 -7.50 -2.41
CA LEU A 107 -8.06 -6.98 -1.15
C LEU A 107 -9.09 -5.87 -1.37
N MET A 108 -8.86 -4.99 -2.36
CA MET A 108 -9.83 -3.97 -2.75
C MET A 108 -11.13 -4.57 -3.29
N ARG A 109 -11.04 -5.59 -4.15
CA ARG A 109 -12.19 -6.19 -4.82
C ARG A 109 -12.98 -7.11 -3.91
N ASP A 110 -12.27 -7.94 -3.14
CA ASP A 110 -12.85 -9.04 -2.38
C ASP A 110 -13.27 -8.59 -0.97
N GLU A 111 -12.56 -7.62 -0.39
CA GLU A 111 -12.73 -7.19 1.02
C GLU A 111 -13.05 -5.68 1.16
N GLY A 112 -13.17 -4.95 0.06
CA GLY A 112 -13.50 -3.52 0.07
C GLY A 112 -12.41 -2.62 0.66
N CYS A 113 -11.16 -3.11 0.70
CA CYS A 113 -10.05 -2.37 1.29
C CYS A 113 -9.70 -1.10 0.50
N ILE A 114 -9.22 -0.06 1.20
CA ILE A 114 -8.77 1.19 0.58
C ILE A 114 -7.24 1.29 0.71
N PRO A 115 -6.48 1.29 -0.39
CA PRO A 115 -5.03 1.40 -0.30
C PRO A 115 -4.62 2.82 0.10
N LEU A 116 -3.73 2.91 1.09
CA LEU A 116 -3.07 4.17 1.46
C LEU A 116 -1.86 4.42 0.56
N GLY A 117 -1.19 3.34 0.14
CA GLY A 117 -0.06 3.38 -0.76
C GLY A 117 0.63 2.03 -0.91
N VAL A 118 1.32 1.85 -2.03
CA VAL A 118 2.31 0.79 -2.24
C VAL A 118 3.71 1.40 -2.10
N GLU A 119 4.57 0.81 -1.27
CA GLU A 119 5.94 1.23 -0.90
C GLU A 119 6.13 2.63 -0.26
N PHE A 120 5.12 3.50 -0.30
CA PHE A 120 5.16 4.81 0.34
C PHE A 120 3.76 5.35 0.62
N SER A 121 3.47 5.78 1.85
CA SER A 121 2.35 6.65 2.28
C SER A 121 2.81 7.58 3.42
N ALA A 122 2.03 8.59 3.80
CA ALA A 122 2.36 9.43 4.95
C ALA A 122 2.26 8.64 6.27
N VAL A 123 1.25 7.76 6.39
CA VAL A 123 1.13 6.79 7.51
C VAL A 123 2.38 5.92 7.59
N GLU A 124 2.81 5.34 6.48
CA GLU A 124 4.03 4.52 6.42
C GLU A 124 5.28 5.32 6.77
N TRP A 125 5.36 6.59 6.39
CA TRP A 125 6.48 7.46 6.77
C TRP A 125 6.56 7.67 8.28
N VAL A 126 5.41 7.89 8.94
CA VAL A 126 5.32 7.98 10.40
C VAL A 126 5.69 6.64 11.05
N ILE A 127 5.11 5.53 10.59
CA ILE A 127 5.46 4.17 11.05
C ILE A 127 6.96 3.96 10.96
N LYS A 128 7.56 4.24 9.81
CA LYS A 128 8.99 4.02 9.58
C LYS A 128 9.86 4.89 10.49
N ARG A 129 9.45 6.13 10.75
CA ARG A 129 10.17 7.03 11.65
C ARG A 129 10.14 6.54 13.11
N GLU A 130 9.01 5.98 13.55
CA GLU A 130 8.89 5.47 14.92
C GLU A 130 9.50 4.07 15.11
N THR A 131 9.36 3.19 14.12
CA THR A 131 9.67 1.75 14.27
C THR A 131 10.89 1.28 13.50
N GLY A 132 11.40 2.10 12.56
CA GLY A 132 12.46 1.71 11.64
C GLY A 132 12.03 0.73 10.53
N VAL A 133 10.80 0.20 10.58
CA VAL A 133 10.30 -0.79 9.61
C VAL A 133 9.30 -0.21 8.63
N ARG A 134 9.17 -0.87 7.48
CA ARG A 134 8.38 -0.40 6.35
C ARG A 134 7.62 -1.56 5.73
N ALA A 135 6.32 -1.37 5.53
CA ALA A 135 5.47 -2.31 4.81
C ALA A 135 5.78 -2.31 3.30
N ASP A 136 5.42 -3.39 2.61
CA ASP A 136 5.38 -3.38 1.15
C ASP A 136 4.16 -2.60 0.63
N ALA A 137 3.03 -2.70 1.34
CA ALA A 137 1.87 -1.84 1.14
C ALA A 137 1.04 -1.70 2.41
N LEU A 138 0.29 -0.59 2.50
CA LEU A 138 -0.69 -0.34 3.54
C LEU A 138 -2.06 -0.11 2.91
N LEU A 139 -3.07 -0.74 3.51
CA LEU A 139 -4.48 -0.50 3.20
C LEU A 139 -5.25 -0.28 4.50
N VAL A 140 -6.49 0.18 4.38
CA VAL A 140 -7.45 0.21 5.48
C VAL A 140 -8.63 -0.68 5.11
N GLY A 141 -8.95 -1.63 5.98
CA GLY A 141 -10.10 -2.51 5.80
C GLY A 141 -11.42 -1.77 5.98
N ALA A 142 -12.52 -2.42 5.57
CA ALA A 142 -13.86 -1.83 5.69
C ALA A 142 -14.22 -1.48 7.14
N SER A 143 -13.79 -2.29 8.11
CA SER A 143 -13.95 -2.07 9.55
C SER A 143 -12.93 -1.10 10.16
N GLY A 144 -12.07 -0.47 9.36
CA GLY A 144 -11.16 0.59 9.80
C GLY A 144 -9.80 0.12 10.35
N GLN A 145 -9.56 -1.19 10.42
CA GLN A 145 -8.25 -1.76 10.76
C GLN A 145 -7.20 -1.43 9.69
N LEU A 146 -5.96 -1.26 10.12
CA LEU A 146 -4.84 -1.10 9.19
C LEU A 146 -4.45 -2.48 8.67
N ILE A 147 -4.34 -2.64 7.35
CA ILE A 147 -3.88 -3.87 6.72
C ILE A 147 -2.42 -3.67 6.30
N TRP A 148 -1.53 -4.44 6.92
CA TRP A 148 -0.10 -4.46 6.64
C TRP A 148 0.24 -5.60 5.69
N VAL A 149 0.73 -5.27 4.49
CA VAL A 149 1.09 -6.27 3.48
C VAL A 149 2.60 -6.43 3.40
N GLU A 150 3.07 -7.68 3.42
CA GLU A 150 4.45 -8.07 3.10
C GLU A 150 4.47 -9.18 2.05
N VAL A 151 5.44 -9.13 1.13
CA VAL A 151 5.66 -10.15 0.11
C VAL A 151 7.06 -10.74 0.24
N MET A 152 7.13 -12.05 0.44
CA MET A 152 8.37 -12.81 0.40
C MET A 152 8.48 -13.59 -0.91
N ARG A 153 9.64 -13.46 -1.56
CA ARG A 153 9.95 -14.21 -2.79
C ARG A 153 10.43 -15.64 -2.52
N ARG A 154 10.80 -15.97 -1.28
CA ARG A 154 11.34 -17.27 -0.85
C ARG A 154 10.66 -17.66 0.44
N GLU A 155 10.56 -18.97 0.68
CA GLU A 155 10.05 -19.51 1.94
C GLU A 155 10.88 -19.02 3.13
N LEU A 156 10.23 -18.83 4.28
CA LEU A 156 10.89 -18.32 5.50
C LEU A 156 12.00 -19.28 5.96
N ARG A 157 11.76 -20.60 5.84
CA ARG A 157 12.76 -21.66 6.12
C ARG A 157 13.98 -21.63 5.20
N ARG A 158 13.86 -21.01 4.02
CA ARG A 158 14.93 -20.88 3.00
C ARG A 158 15.44 -19.44 2.90
N SER A 159 15.01 -18.57 3.81
CA SER A 159 15.42 -17.17 3.86
C SER A 159 16.69 -17.03 4.70
N SER A 160 17.47 -15.98 4.46
CA SER A 160 18.66 -15.71 5.28
C SER A 160 18.26 -15.47 6.75
N GLY A 161 19.17 -15.72 7.69
CA GLY A 161 18.90 -15.52 9.12
C GLY A 161 18.37 -14.12 9.45
N GLY A 162 18.88 -13.09 8.78
CA GLY A 162 18.42 -11.70 8.93
C GLY A 162 16.98 -11.47 8.44
N GLN A 163 16.56 -12.14 7.37
CA GLN A 163 15.19 -12.00 6.86
C GLN A 163 14.18 -12.72 7.77
N ALA A 164 14.52 -13.92 8.25
CA ALA A 164 13.70 -14.63 9.25
C ALA A 164 13.62 -13.88 10.60
N LEU A 165 14.69 -13.19 10.99
CA LEU A 165 14.69 -12.32 12.17
C LEU A 165 13.81 -11.09 11.96
N LYS A 166 13.86 -10.42 10.78
CA LYS A 166 12.98 -9.29 10.43
C LYS A 166 11.51 -9.65 10.66
N TYR A 167 11.05 -10.76 10.09
CA TYR A 167 9.63 -11.15 10.18
C TYR A 167 9.22 -11.54 11.59
N ARG A 168 10.10 -12.20 12.35
CA ARG A 168 9.85 -12.46 13.77
C ARG A 168 9.68 -11.18 14.58
N LEU A 169 10.60 -10.22 14.44
CA LEU A 169 10.53 -8.92 15.12
C LEU A 169 9.33 -8.08 14.65
N LEU A 170 8.98 -8.17 13.36
CA LEU A 170 7.80 -7.52 12.81
C LEU A 170 6.55 -7.99 13.56
N GLU A 171 6.37 -9.30 13.69
CA GLU A 171 5.21 -9.88 14.38
C GLU A 171 5.24 -9.71 15.91
N SER A 172 6.40 -9.92 16.56
CA SER A 172 6.49 -9.92 18.02
C SER A 172 6.54 -8.52 18.64
N THR A 173 6.99 -7.53 17.88
CA THR A 173 7.39 -6.23 18.44
C THR A 173 6.78 -5.07 17.67
N HIS A 174 7.05 -4.97 16.37
CA HIS A 174 6.68 -3.77 15.61
C HIS A 174 5.19 -3.65 15.35
N LEU A 175 4.53 -4.72 14.91
CA LEU A 175 3.09 -4.68 14.62
C LEU A 175 2.24 -4.52 15.89
N PRO A 176 2.54 -5.17 17.02
CA PRO A 176 1.87 -4.87 18.29
C PRO A 176 2.03 -3.40 18.71
N TYR A 177 3.25 -2.85 18.59
CA TYR A 177 3.49 -1.42 18.85
C TYR A 177 2.64 -0.53 17.93
N VAL A 178 2.60 -0.81 16.63
CA VAL A 178 1.78 -0.06 15.66
C VAL A 178 0.29 -0.15 16.00
N ALA A 179 -0.21 -1.34 16.33
CA ALA A 179 -1.61 -1.54 16.72
C ALA A 179 -1.97 -0.73 17.98
N ASP A 180 -1.09 -0.74 18.98
CA ASP A 180 -1.29 0.04 20.20
C ASP A 180 -1.28 1.56 19.94
N ARG A 181 -0.29 2.03 19.18
CA ARG A 181 -0.18 3.46 18.81
C ARG A 181 -1.35 3.95 17.97
N LEU A 182 -1.89 3.11 17.10
CA LEU A 182 -3.06 3.44 16.30
C LEU A 182 -4.37 3.28 17.08
N ARG A 183 -4.35 2.60 18.24
CA ARG A 183 -5.54 2.21 19.02
C ARG A 183 -6.58 1.47 18.16
N ARG A 184 -6.11 0.69 17.18
CA ARG A 184 -6.95 -0.12 16.28
C ARG A 184 -6.20 -1.38 15.86
N PRO A 185 -6.92 -2.46 15.50
CA PRO A 185 -6.28 -3.68 15.03
C PRO A 185 -5.41 -3.43 13.81
N VAL A 186 -4.35 -4.23 13.70
CA VAL A 186 -3.53 -4.37 12.50
C VAL A 186 -3.73 -5.78 11.98
N GLU A 187 -4.21 -5.90 10.75
CA GLU A 187 -4.26 -7.17 10.05
C GLU A 187 -2.98 -7.35 9.24
N TYR A 188 -2.20 -8.37 9.57
CA TYR A 188 -0.96 -8.70 8.91
C TYR A 188 -1.19 -9.73 7.81
N VAL A 189 -0.95 -9.32 6.56
CA VAL A 189 -1.06 -10.17 5.36
C VAL A 189 0.35 -10.45 4.84
N LEU A 190 0.78 -11.71 4.95
CA LEU A 190 2.06 -12.19 4.44
C LEU A 190 1.84 -13.10 3.24
N GLN A 191 2.34 -12.68 2.07
CA GLN A 191 2.43 -13.54 0.90
C GLN A 191 3.79 -14.23 0.85
N VAL A 192 3.79 -15.56 0.85
CA VAL A 192 4.96 -16.41 0.57
C VAL A 192 4.71 -17.23 -0.70
N PRO A 193 5.72 -17.95 -1.26
CA PRO A 193 5.50 -18.80 -2.43
C PRO A 193 4.44 -19.89 -2.24
N SER A 194 4.36 -20.49 -1.04
CA SER A 194 3.38 -21.54 -0.70
C SER A 194 1.95 -21.05 -0.47
N GLY A 195 1.73 -19.75 -0.26
CA GLY A 195 0.39 -19.22 0.01
C GLY A 195 0.36 -17.84 0.65
N THR A 196 -0.84 -17.39 1.00
CA THR A 196 -1.08 -16.17 1.80
C THR A 196 -1.42 -16.58 3.22
N THR A 197 -0.80 -15.95 4.21
CA THR A 197 -1.19 -16.05 5.63
C THR A 197 -1.72 -14.70 6.09
N THR A 198 -2.80 -14.72 6.87
CA THR A 198 -3.40 -13.53 7.47
C THR A 198 -3.46 -13.71 8.98
N LYS A 199 -3.12 -12.65 9.73
CA LYS A 199 -3.12 -12.65 11.20
C LYS A 199 -3.62 -11.32 11.74
N GLU A 200 -4.58 -11.35 12.65
CA GLU A 200 -5.01 -10.15 13.37
C GLU A 200 -4.09 -9.88 14.57
N ILE A 201 -3.67 -8.62 14.73
CA ILE A 201 -2.87 -8.13 15.85
C ILE A 201 -3.65 -7.01 16.51
N ARG A 202 -4.09 -7.26 17.75
CA ARG A 202 -4.90 -6.30 18.50
C ARG A 202 -4.01 -5.34 19.30
N PRO A 203 -4.49 -4.11 19.55
CA PRO A 203 -3.86 -3.24 20.54
C PRO A 203 -3.73 -3.98 21.86
N LEU A 204 -2.58 -3.82 22.52
CA LEU A 204 -2.41 -4.23 23.90
C LEU A 204 -3.29 -3.27 24.71
N GLY A 205 -4.54 -3.64 24.98
CA GLY A 205 -5.48 -2.78 25.73
C GLY A 205 -4.76 -2.18 26.93
N GLY A 206 -4.91 -0.86 27.13
CA GLY A 206 -4.11 -0.11 28.08
C GLY A 206 -4.19 -0.67 29.49
N ASN A 207 -3.27 -1.56 29.82
CA ASN A 207 -2.85 -1.79 31.20
C ASN A 207 -1.72 -0.81 31.42
N GLY A 208 -1.96 0.13 32.34
CA GLY A 208 -1.02 1.19 32.70
C GLY A 208 0.39 0.63 32.88
N TRP A 209 1.33 1.31 32.23
CA TRP A 209 2.66 1.48 32.79
C TRP A 209 2.58 2.55 33.87
#